data_AF-A0A853DHC2-F1
#
_entry.id   AF-A0A853DHC2-F1
#
_cell.length_a   1.000
_cell.length_b   1.000
_cell.length_c   1.000
_cell.angle_alpha   90.00
_cell.angle_beta   90.00
_cell.angle_gamma   90.00
#
_symmetry.space_group_name_H-M   'P 1'
#
loop_
_entity.id
_entity.type
_entity.pdbx_description
1 polymer ?
#
loop_
_entity_poly.entity_id
_entity_poly.type
_entity_poly.pdbx_seq_one_letter_code
_entity_poly.pdbx_strand_id
1 'polypeptide(L)'
;MIRERRQQDLDLLCEIAAALDVAPSSMSGTDPRAWLERDAVELAWVYDMAPVHVAPTTNVVGHVQLYRPTEASSIPALAVCTGRPAGALLAIGRFLIKPQAHDYGIARHLLKQSRSYIQRQGKTAVLDLNANSYLTAEFCEKYGFVDLPCEDPAVAPMIYVG
;
A
#
# COMPACT_ATOMS: atom_id res chain seq x y z
N MET A 1 0.74 -1.97 16.96
CA MET A 1 0.40 -0.52 16.91
C MET A 1 0.67 -0.01 15.50
N ILE A 2 -0.20 0.84 14.96
CA ILE A 2 0.10 1.53 13.69
C ILE A 2 0.77 2.86 13.99
N ARG A 3 1.88 3.14 13.29
CA ARG A 3 2.61 4.41 13.37
C ARG A 3 3.20 4.76 12.01
N GLU A 4 3.63 6.00 11.83
CA GLU A 4 4.33 6.40 10.61
C GLU A 4 5.65 5.64 10.47
N ARG A 5 6.01 5.32 9.21
CA ARG A 5 7.29 4.71 8.85
C ARG A 5 8.42 5.71 9.13
N ARG A 6 9.49 5.23 9.74
CA ARG A 6 10.73 5.96 9.99
C ARG A 6 11.84 5.40 9.10
N GLN A 7 12.91 6.17 8.94
CA GLN A 7 14.08 5.73 8.16
C GLN A 7 14.66 4.41 8.65
N GLN A 8 14.69 4.21 9.98
CA GLN A 8 15.17 2.99 10.63
C GLN A 8 14.32 1.74 10.34
N ASP A 9 13.09 1.89 9.83
CA ASP A 9 12.25 0.74 9.50
C ASP A 9 12.60 0.15 8.12
N LEU A 10 13.34 0.88 7.27
CA LEU A 10 13.58 0.50 5.88
C LEU A 10 14.31 -0.82 5.74
N ASP A 11 15.36 -1.04 6.53
CA ASP A 11 16.18 -2.25 6.39
C ASP A 11 15.33 -3.52 6.66
N LEU A 12 14.50 -3.49 7.71
CA LEU A 12 13.56 -4.57 8.02
C LEU A 12 12.45 -4.71 6.97
N LEU A 13 11.99 -3.61 6.38
CA LEU A 13 11.01 -3.66 5.29
C LEU A 13 11.61 -4.25 4.00
N CYS A 14 12.88 -4.00 3.72
CA CYS A 14 13.61 -4.64 2.62
C CYS A 14 13.70 -6.15 2.85
N GLU A 15 13.99 -6.60 4.08
CA GLU A 15 13.99 -8.02 4.44
C GLU A 15 12.61 -8.66 4.22
N ILE A 16 11.53 -8.00 4.65
CA ILE A 16 10.15 -8.48 4.43
C ILE A 16 9.82 -8.54 2.94
N ALA A 17 10.15 -7.50 2.18
CA ALA A 17 9.90 -7.45 0.74
C ALA A 17 10.64 -8.57 -0.01
N ALA A 18 11.91 -8.82 0.35
CA ALA A 18 12.70 -9.90 -0.21
C ALA A 18 12.13 -11.28 0.15
N ALA A 19 11.71 -11.49 1.40
CA ALA A 19 11.17 -12.77 1.87
C ALA A 19 9.82 -13.13 1.24
N LEU A 20 9.02 -12.13 0.90
CA LEU A 20 7.72 -12.30 0.27
C LEU A 20 7.81 -12.53 -1.24
N ASP A 21 9.01 -12.47 -1.82
CA ASP A 21 9.24 -12.42 -3.27
C ASP A 21 8.29 -11.41 -3.95
N VAL A 22 8.01 -10.28 -3.27
CA VAL A 22 7.20 -9.19 -3.84
C VAL A 22 8.07 -8.44 -4.81
N ALA A 23 8.63 -9.11 -5.80
CA ALA A 23 8.74 -8.49 -7.09
C ALA A 23 7.36 -8.63 -7.74
N PRO A 24 6.49 -7.60 -7.76
CA PRO A 24 5.52 -7.52 -8.83
C PRO A 24 6.27 -7.76 -10.16
N SER A 25 5.60 -8.23 -11.20
CA SER A 25 6.24 -8.41 -12.52
C SER A 25 7.02 -7.17 -13.01
N SER A 26 6.74 -5.99 -12.45
CA SER A 26 7.45 -4.71 -12.59
C SER A 26 8.74 -4.51 -11.76
N MET A 27 9.20 -5.52 -11.01
CA MET A 27 10.33 -5.44 -10.06
C MET A 27 11.47 -6.42 -10.35
N SER A 28 11.41 -7.22 -11.40
CA SER A 28 12.51 -8.12 -11.76
C SER A 28 13.84 -7.34 -11.86
N GLY A 29 14.74 -7.55 -10.89
CA GLY A 29 16.06 -6.90 -10.82
C GLY A 29 16.12 -5.53 -10.12
N THR A 30 15.06 -5.09 -9.42
CA THR A 30 15.09 -3.80 -8.69
C THR A 30 15.49 -3.96 -7.23
N ASP A 31 16.35 -3.08 -6.73
CA ASP A 31 16.70 -2.96 -5.31
C ASP A 31 15.43 -2.66 -4.46
N PRO A 32 15.10 -3.50 -3.44
CA PRO A 32 13.94 -3.29 -2.57
C PRO A 32 13.92 -1.91 -1.90
N ARG A 33 15.09 -1.36 -1.57
CA ARG A 33 15.18 -0.04 -0.95
C ARG A 33 14.78 1.06 -1.93
N ALA A 34 15.38 1.04 -3.12
CA ALA A 34 15.01 1.95 -4.20
C ALA A 34 13.52 1.83 -4.55
N TRP A 35 12.94 0.62 -4.54
CA TRP A 35 11.50 0.45 -4.72
C TRP A 35 10.70 1.12 -3.61
N LEU A 36 11.04 0.96 -2.33
CA LEU A 36 10.35 1.59 -1.20
C LEU A 36 10.48 3.13 -1.14
N GLU A 37 11.38 3.71 -1.93
CA GLU A 37 11.67 5.15 -1.98
C GLU A 37 11.26 5.82 -3.31
N ARG A 38 10.97 5.05 -4.37
CA ARG A 38 10.83 5.52 -5.76
C ARG A 38 9.76 6.60 -6.04
N ASP A 39 8.69 6.63 -5.25
CA ASP A 39 7.51 7.45 -5.55
C ASP A 39 7.44 8.62 -4.58
N ALA A 40 6.75 9.70 -4.97
CA ALA A 40 6.44 10.82 -4.08
C ALA A 40 5.44 10.36 -3.01
N VAL A 41 5.97 9.70 -1.98
CA VAL A 41 5.23 9.20 -0.83
C VAL A 41 4.62 10.39 -0.09
N GLU A 42 3.30 10.41 -0.02
CA GLU A 42 2.54 11.32 0.84
C GLU A 42 2.68 10.90 2.29
N LEU A 43 2.55 9.59 2.54
CA LEU A 43 2.61 9.01 3.87
C LEU A 43 2.91 7.52 3.79
N ALA A 44 3.57 6.98 4.82
CA ALA A 44 3.78 5.55 4.96
C ALA A 44 3.45 5.13 6.38
N TRP A 45 2.67 4.05 6.51
CA TRP A 45 2.34 3.43 7.78
C TRP A 45 3.11 2.14 7.95
N VAL A 46 3.49 1.85 9.19
CA VAL A 46 3.96 0.52 9.60
C VAL A 46 3.09 -0.02 10.71
N TYR A 47 2.95 -1.35 10.74
CA TYR A 47 2.41 -2.07 11.89
C TYR A 47 3.56 -2.62 12.71
N ASP A 48 3.73 -2.09 13.92
CA ASP A 48 4.78 -2.45 14.87
C ASP A 48 4.19 -3.31 15.98
N MET A 49 4.72 -4.52 16.14
CA MET A 49 4.29 -5.50 17.15
C MET A 49 5.14 -5.48 18.42
N ALA A 50 6.08 -4.54 18.56
CA ALA A 50 6.88 -4.50 19.78
C ALA A 50 6.02 -4.13 21.01
N PRO A 51 6.37 -4.65 22.21
CA PRO A 51 5.75 -4.23 23.46
C PRO A 51 5.93 -2.74 23.70
N VAL A 52 4.90 -2.08 24.21
CA VAL A 52 4.82 -0.61 24.41
C VAL A 52 5.94 -0.07 25.33
N HIS A 53 6.59 -0.93 26.12
CA HIS A 53 7.61 -0.55 27.11
C HIS A 53 9.06 -0.57 26.59
N VAL A 54 9.31 -0.89 25.31
CA VAL A 54 10.68 -0.92 24.75
C VAL A 54 10.77 0.05 23.58
N ALA A 55 11.38 1.22 23.80
CA ALA A 55 11.75 2.14 22.73
C ALA A 55 13.27 2.01 22.45
N PRO A 56 13.70 1.97 21.17
CA PRO A 56 12.90 1.93 19.96
C PRO A 56 12.26 0.56 19.73
N THR A 57 11.00 0.56 19.32
CA THR A 57 10.26 -0.62 18.89
C THR A 57 10.70 -0.99 17.46
N THR A 58 11.32 -2.15 17.27
CA THR A 58 11.87 -2.59 15.97
C THR A 58 11.19 -3.84 15.42
N ASN A 59 9.97 -4.18 15.87
CA ASN A 59 9.25 -5.36 15.38
C ASN A 59 8.18 -4.96 14.35
N VAL A 60 8.61 -4.33 13.27
CA VAL A 60 7.73 -4.02 12.14
C VAL A 60 7.38 -5.29 11.38
N VAL A 61 6.09 -5.50 11.17
CA VAL A 61 5.55 -6.72 10.53
C VAL A 61 4.59 -6.41 9.39
N GLY A 62 4.31 -5.14 9.13
CA GLY A 62 3.43 -4.72 8.05
C GLY A 62 3.71 -3.29 7.65
N HIS A 63 3.39 -2.96 6.40
CA HIS A 63 3.66 -1.66 5.81
C HIS A 63 2.68 -1.37 4.68
N VAL A 64 2.37 -0.09 4.52
CA VAL A 64 1.59 0.43 3.39
C VAL A 64 2.04 1.85 3.10
N GLN A 65 2.07 2.20 1.82
CA GLN A 65 2.33 3.56 1.37
C GLN A 65 1.13 4.19 0.72
N LEU A 66 1.06 5.49 0.93
CA LEU A 66 0.17 6.41 0.29
C LEU A 66 1.01 7.33 -0.57
N TYR A 67 0.75 7.37 -1.86
CA TYR A 67 1.49 8.24 -2.77
C TYR A 67 0.53 9.01 -3.65
N ARG A 68 0.99 10.20 -4.03
CA ARG A 68 0.26 11.01 -4.99
C ARG A 68 0.35 10.33 -6.35
N PRO A 69 -0.75 10.32 -7.12
CA PRO A 69 -0.71 10.06 -8.55
C PRO A 69 0.34 10.95 -9.24
N THR A 70 1.46 10.38 -9.67
CA THR A 70 2.42 11.06 -10.54
C THR A 70 2.52 10.32 -11.87
N GLU A 71 2.99 11.00 -12.90
CA GLU A 71 3.09 10.48 -14.27
C GLU A 71 3.98 9.22 -14.38
N ALA A 72 4.84 8.94 -13.39
CA ALA A 72 5.80 7.84 -13.40
C ALA A 72 5.31 6.52 -12.77
N SER A 73 4.04 6.46 -12.33
CA SER A 73 3.46 5.29 -11.64
C SER A 73 2.37 4.63 -12.51
N SER A 74 1.82 3.46 -12.14
CA SER A 74 0.62 2.89 -12.82
C SER A 74 -0.65 3.73 -12.63
N ILE A 75 -0.53 4.90 -11.99
CA ILE A 75 -1.65 5.74 -11.57
C ILE A 75 -2.30 6.59 -12.67
N PRO A 76 -1.63 7.07 -13.74
CA PRO A 76 -2.33 7.68 -14.85
C PRO A 76 -3.44 6.75 -15.39
N ALA A 77 -3.19 5.44 -15.45
CA ALA A 77 -4.20 4.45 -15.76
C ALA A 77 -5.32 4.40 -14.70
N LEU A 78 -5.01 4.49 -13.41
CA LEU A 78 -6.03 4.58 -12.34
C LEU A 78 -6.91 5.84 -12.47
N ALA A 79 -6.33 7.00 -12.78
CA ALA A 79 -7.10 8.24 -12.97
C ALA A 79 -8.06 8.11 -14.17
N VAL A 80 -7.58 7.53 -15.28
CA VAL A 80 -8.40 7.22 -16.46
C VAL A 80 -9.52 6.23 -16.11
N CYS A 81 -9.18 5.10 -15.49
CA CYS A 81 -10.15 4.04 -15.17
C CYS A 81 -11.18 4.47 -14.11
N THR A 82 -10.84 5.44 -13.25
CA THR A 82 -11.78 6.01 -12.25
C THR A 82 -12.60 7.20 -12.77
N GLY A 83 -12.23 7.78 -13.92
CA GLY A 83 -12.82 9.02 -14.44
C GLY A 83 -12.63 10.24 -13.52
N ARG A 84 -11.65 10.20 -12.61
CA ARG A 84 -11.40 11.24 -11.61
C ARG A 84 -10.07 11.96 -11.88
N PRO A 85 -9.98 13.26 -11.56
CA PRO A 85 -8.72 13.98 -11.69
C PRO A 85 -7.70 13.40 -10.70
N ALA A 86 -6.45 13.25 -11.16
CA ALA A 86 -5.34 12.73 -10.36
C ALA A 86 -5.20 13.43 -8.99
N GLY A 87 -5.40 14.75 -8.92
CA GLY A 87 -5.34 15.50 -7.66
C GLY A 87 -6.40 15.13 -6.61
N ALA A 88 -7.51 14.50 -7.02
CA ALA A 88 -8.56 14.03 -6.14
C ALA A 88 -8.33 12.60 -5.61
N LEU A 89 -7.25 11.93 -6.06
CA LEU A 89 -6.95 10.55 -5.70
C LEU A 89 -5.73 10.47 -4.79
N LEU A 90 -5.70 9.42 -3.97
CA LEU A 90 -4.48 8.97 -3.30
C LEU A 90 -4.40 7.45 -3.44
N ALA A 91 -3.26 6.97 -3.94
CA ALA A 91 -3.08 5.55 -4.19
C ALA A 91 -2.53 4.84 -2.96
N ILE A 92 -3.04 3.65 -2.70
CA ILE A 92 -2.55 2.70 -1.70
C ILE A 92 -1.68 1.69 -2.44
N GLY A 93 -0.42 1.59 -2.04
CA GLY A 93 0.51 0.63 -2.62
C GLY A 93 1.64 0.23 -1.69
N ARG A 94 2.57 -0.57 -2.22
CA ARG A 94 3.67 -1.19 -1.45
C ARG A 94 3.15 -1.84 -0.17
N PHE A 95 2.02 -2.51 -0.30
CA PHE A 95 1.34 -3.18 0.78
C PHE A 95 2.06 -4.49 1.11
N LEU A 96 2.80 -4.50 2.21
CA LEU A 96 3.63 -5.62 2.63
C LEU A 96 3.15 -6.11 4.00
N ILE A 97 2.99 -7.41 4.16
CA ILE A 97 2.65 -8.03 5.44
C ILE A 97 3.57 -9.23 5.61
N LYS A 98 4.36 -9.24 6.68
CA LYS A 98 5.15 -10.41 7.05
C LYS A 98 4.20 -11.59 7.34
N PRO A 99 4.36 -12.76 6.70
CA PRO A 99 3.49 -13.91 6.96
C PRO A 99 3.62 -14.35 8.41
N GLN A 100 2.50 -14.40 9.13
CA GLN A 100 2.44 -14.81 10.54
C GLN A 100 0.99 -15.03 10.98
N ALA A 101 0.81 -15.57 12.19
CA ALA A 101 -0.48 -15.57 12.84
C ALA A 101 -1.02 -14.14 12.92
N HIS A 102 -2.24 -13.92 12.38
CA HIS A 102 -2.95 -12.64 12.34
C HIS A 102 -2.55 -11.63 11.24
N ASP A 103 -1.84 -12.05 10.20
CA ASP A 103 -1.58 -11.25 8.99
C ASP A 103 -2.84 -10.55 8.44
N TYR A 104 -3.98 -11.25 8.37
CA TYR A 104 -5.26 -10.70 7.94
C TYR A 104 -5.71 -9.52 8.81
N GLY A 105 -5.55 -9.64 10.14
CA GLY A 105 -5.89 -8.59 11.08
C GLY A 105 -5.01 -7.36 10.90
N ILE A 106 -3.71 -7.57 10.70
CA ILE A 106 -2.72 -6.51 10.44
C ILE A 106 -3.07 -5.77 9.15
N ALA A 107 -3.30 -6.52 8.06
CA ALA A 107 -3.69 -5.96 6.77
C ALA A 107 -4.96 -5.12 6.88
N ARG A 108 -5.99 -5.65 7.57
CA ARG A 108 -7.24 -4.95 7.83
C ARG A 108 -7.01 -3.62 8.54
N HIS A 109 -6.17 -3.61 9.56
CA HIS A 109 -5.90 -2.40 10.34
C HIS A 109 -5.15 -1.36 9.49
N LEU A 110 -4.15 -1.78 8.71
CA LEU A 110 -3.40 -0.88 7.82
C LEU A 110 -4.28 -0.30 6.72
N LEU A 111 -5.10 -1.12 6.06
CA LEU A 111 -6.02 -0.65 5.02
C LEU A 111 -7.03 0.36 5.57
N LYS A 112 -7.62 0.08 6.74
CA LYS A 112 -8.55 1.01 7.40
C LYS A 112 -7.87 2.34 7.77
N GLN A 113 -6.66 2.30 8.33
CA GLN A 113 -5.93 3.49 8.71
C GLN A 113 -5.60 4.35 7.47
N SER A 114 -5.11 3.71 6.41
CA SER A 114 -4.83 4.35 5.12
C SER A 114 -6.07 5.04 4.57
N ARG A 115 -7.20 4.33 4.49
CA ARG A 115 -8.48 4.88 4.04
C ARG A 115 -8.92 6.07 4.88
N SER A 116 -8.93 5.93 6.21
CA SER A 116 -9.35 7.01 7.11
C SER A 116 -8.44 8.24 7.01
N TYR A 117 -7.15 8.07 6.71
CA TYR A 117 -6.29 9.20 6.38
C TYR A 117 -6.73 9.86 5.06
N ILE A 118 -6.89 9.09 3.99
CA ILE A 118 -7.26 9.59 2.65
C ILE A 118 -8.59 10.36 2.68
N GLN A 119 -9.60 9.82 3.36
CA GLN A 119 -10.91 10.47 3.50
C GLN A 119 -10.80 11.81 4.25
N ARG A 120 -9.96 11.89 5.30
CA ARG A 120 -9.72 13.15 6.01
C ARG A 120 -9.02 14.21 5.15
N GLN A 121 -8.30 13.80 4.11
CA GLN A 121 -7.72 14.70 3.10
C GLN A 121 -8.74 15.12 2.02
N GLY A 122 -10.00 14.66 2.09
CA GLY A 122 -11.02 14.93 1.07
C GLY A 122 -10.75 14.23 -0.26
N LYS A 123 -9.89 13.20 -0.27
CA LYS A 123 -9.49 12.45 -1.47
C LYS A 123 -10.18 11.09 -1.53
N THR A 124 -10.16 10.49 -2.71
CA THR A 124 -10.65 9.13 -2.93
C THR A 124 -9.48 8.14 -2.92
N ALA A 125 -9.64 7.06 -2.15
CA ALA A 125 -8.64 6.00 -2.10
C ALA A 125 -8.76 5.10 -3.33
N VAL A 126 -7.62 4.81 -3.94
CA VAL A 126 -7.51 3.89 -5.08
C VAL A 126 -6.35 2.92 -4.83
N LEU A 127 -6.40 1.75 -5.44
CA LEU A 127 -5.31 0.78 -5.42
C LEU A 127 -5.27 0.00 -6.72
N ASP A 128 -4.13 -0.63 -6.98
CA ASP A 128 -3.94 -1.57 -8.08
C ASP A 128 -3.61 -2.94 -7.46
N LEU A 129 -4.45 -3.95 -7.71
CA LEU A 129 -4.26 -5.29 -7.16
C LEU A 129 -2.96 -5.92 -7.69
N ASN A 130 -2.59 -5.66 -8.96
CA ASN A 130 -1.37 -6.21 -9.55
C ASN A 130 -0.10 -5.63 -8.89
N ALA A 131 -0.19 -4.42 -8.34
CA ALA A 131 0.89 -3.77 -7.62
C ALA A 131 0.97 -4.16 -6.13
N ASN A 132 0.01 -4.94 -5.62
CA ASN A 132 -0.12 -5.27 -4.20
C ASN A 132 -0.41 -6.77 -4.01
N SER A 133 0.63 -7.60 -4.04
CA SER A 133 0.52 -9.07 -4.00
C SER A 133 -0.24 -9.65 -2.81
N TYR A 134 -0.30 -8.95 -1.67
CA TYR A 134 -1.07 -9.40 -0.52
C TYR A 134 -2.58 -9.17 -0.67
N LEU A 135 -3.00 -8.13 -1.41
CA LEU A 135 -4.39 -7.73 -1.50
C LEU A 135 -5.11 -8.57 -2.55
N THR A 136 -6.25 -9.13 -2.17
CA THR A 136 -7.18 -9.79 -3.10
C THR A 136 -8.41 -8.91 -3.34
N ALA A 137 -9.10 -9.10 -4.46
CA ALA A 137 -10.36 -8.40 -4.75
C ALA A 137 -11.37 -8.60 -3.61
N GLU A 138 -11.59 -9.85 -3.18
CA GLU A 138 -12.50 -10.18 -2.07
C GLU A 138 -12.14 -9.44 -0.77
N PHE A 139 -10.85 -9.35 -0.44
CA PHE A 139 -10.38 -8.61 0.73
C PHE A 139 -10.75 -7.13 0.62
N CYS A 140 -10.43 -6.51 -0.52
CA CYS A 140 -10.67 -5.10 -0.77
C CYS A 140 -12.18 -4.77 -0.81
N GLU A 141 -12.99 -5.60 -1.47
CA GLU A 141 -14.45 -5.48 -1.55
C GLU A 141 -15.11 -5.44 -0.17
N LYS A 142 -14.69 -6.33 0.73
CA LYS A 142 -15.16 -6.36 2.12
C LYS A 142 -14.90 -5.06 2.88
N TYR A 143 -13.95 -4.24 2.41
CA TYR A 143 -13.62 -2.94 3.00
C TYR A 143 -14.08 -1.73 2.16
N GLY A 144 -14.97 -1.95 1.19
CA GLY A 144 -15.67 -0.91 0.43
C GLY A 144 -14.96 -0.44 -0.83
N PHE A 145 -14.00 -1.23 -1.32
CA PHE A 145 -13.45 -1.04 -2.66
C PHE A 145 -14.31 -1.77 -3.69
N VAL A 146 -14.34 -1.27 -4.91
CA VAL A 146 -14.95 -1.96 -6.05
C VAL A 146 -13.96 -2.01 -7.19
N ASP A 147 -13.96 -3.12 -7.91
CA ASP A 147 -13.21 -3.25 -9.16
C ASP A 147 -13.74 -2.25 -10.19
N LEU A 148 -12.82 -1.73 -10.99
CA LEU A 148 -13.15 -0.90 -12.14
C LEU A 148 -12.69 -1.59 -13.43
N PRO A 149 -13.51 -1.53 -14.49
CA PRO A 149 -13.04 -1.97 -15.80
C PRO A 149 -11.88 -1.08 -16.24
N CYS A 150 -10.80 -1.70 -16.69
CA CYS A 150 -9.62 -1.02 -17.21
C CYS A 150 -9.16 -1.71 -18.49
N GLU A 151 -8.86 -0.92 -19.52
CA GLU A 151 -8.43 -1.46 -20.82
C GLU A 151 -7.00 -2.02 -20.76
N ASP A 152 -6.19 -1.52 -19.82
CA ASP A 152 -4.84 -2.01 -19.60
C ASP A 152 -4.86 -3.27 -18.72
N PRO A 153 -4.55 -4.46 -19.27
CA PRO A 153 -4.54 -5.70 -18.50
C PRO A 153 -3.41 -5.75 -17.46
N ALA A 154 -2.43 -4.84 -17.52
CA ALA A 154 -1.37 -4.73 -16.52
C ALA A 154 -1.86 -4.05 -15.22
N VAL A 155 -3.04 -3.42 -15.23
CA VAL A 155 -3.59 -2.69 -14.09
C VAL A 155 -4.93 -3.31 -13.68
N ALA A 156 -5.05 -3.63 -12.40
CA ALA A 156 -6.29 -4.14 -11.81
C ALA A 156 -6.80 -3.09 -10.80
N PRO A 157 -7.43 -2.00 -11.29
CA PRO A 157 -7.80 -0.88 -10.44
C PRO A 157 -8.97 -1.21 -9.53
N MET A 158 -8.86 -0.80 -8.28
CA MET A 158 -9.99 -0.69 -7.37
C MET A 158 -10.13 0.71 -6.80
N ILE A 159 -11.37 1.15 -6.64
CA ILE A 159 -11.73 2.45 -6.06
C ILE A 159 -12.56 2.27 -4.81
N TYR A 160 -12.30 3.08 -3.80
CA TYR A 160 -13.15 3.13 -2.62
C TYR A 160 -14.42 3.97 -2.88
N VAL A 161 -15.59 3.41 -2.57
CA VAL A 161 -16.91 4.02 -2.87
C VAL A 161 -17.78 4.35 -1.65
N GLY A 162 -17.27 4.13 -0.43
CA GLY A 162 -18.02 4.40 0.82
C GLY A 162 -17.59 5.67 1.56
#